data_AF-A0A9D3W928-F1
#
_entry.id   AF-A0A9D3W928-F1
#
_cell.length_a   1.000
_cell.length_b   1.000
_cell.length_c   1.000
_cell.angle_alpha   90.00
_cell.angle_beta   90.00
_cell.angle_gamma   90.00
#
_symmetry.space_group_name_H-M   'P 1'
#
loop_
_entity.id
_entity.type
_entity.pdbx_description
1 polymer ?
#
loop_
_entity_poly.entity_id
_entity_poly.type
_entity_poly.pdbx_seq_one_letter_code
_entity_poly.pdbx_strand_id
1 'polypeptide(L)'
;MTQFRPISLCNMLYKILAKAIANQLRGIIGKCIDNAQSAFVLGRLISDNVLLAYEILHMLRKRLGKKGYMTVKLDMSKAYDRVEWNFVNEIMIWIGFDKCWVDTLMKCVTTVSYLVVINGYIEDKFLPTRGLRQGDPLSPFLFLLCGEGLSSLLILELNGRFSKGVKVSRSGPKASHLFFANSCIVFGEATSKGANLFKDILREYKSCSGQYVNFDKSIVFFSKNTSEEDRRLVVNLLGGGKEAFIKAILQAIPTYTMACFLLPKVLCNELESFVARFLWQKGHGKMGIDWYRKVISNDRCLHGCSSAEDSLHIFRECPTTTKAWQCLHLSWVKNNMNQSTLEWLTWVFKKGNDAQYRILCYALWEIWFSRNQLLHEGKNITGKALAQNVQRHTAEYEE
;
A
#
# COMPACT_ATOMS: atom_id res chain seq x y z
N MET A 1 10.01 -1.43 -22.28
CA MET A 1 9.60 -2.52 -21.35
C MET A 1 9.78 -2.14 -19.86
N THR A 2 9.22 -1.02 -19.41
CA THR A 2 9.41 -0.49 -18.03
C THR A 2 8.19 -0.61 -17.12
N GLN A 3 7.04 -1.07 -17.64
CA GLN A 3 5.76 -1.05 -16.93
C GLN A 3 5.12 -2.42 -16.66
N PHE A 4 5.68 -3.51 -17.18
CA PHE A 4 5.12 -4.84 -16.90
C PHE A 4 5.54 -5.33 -15.53
N ARG A 5 4.57 -5.85 -14.79
CA ARG A 5 4.78 -6.49 -13.49
C ARG A 5 4.46 -7.99 -13.65
N PRO A 6 5.43 -8.83 -14.03
CA PRO A 6 5.18 -10.23 -14.28
C PRO A 6 4.72 -10.92 -12.98
N ILE A 7 3.67 -11.74 -13.08
CA ILE A 7 3.18 -12.57 -11.98
C ILE A 7 3.60 -13.99 -12.27
N SER A 8 4.20 -14.64 -11.28
CA SER A 8 4.64 -16.03 -11.39
C SER A 8 3.51 -16.96 -10.92
N LEU A 9 2.90 -17.69 -11.85
CA LEU A 9 1.93 -18.73 -11.52
C LEU A 9 2.68 -19.97 -11.03
N CYS A 10 2.59 -20.23 -9.72
CA CYS A 10 3.21 -21.41 -9.10
C CYS A 10 2.21 -22.57 -9.03
N ASN A 11 2.70 -23.80 -9.19
CA ASN A 11 1.92 -25.03 -8.98
C ASN A 11 1.31 -25.04 -7.56
N MET A 12 0.06 -25.49 -7.43
CA MET A 12 -0.66 -25.62 -6.17
C MET A 12 0.12 -26.45 -5.11
N LEU A 13 0.68 -27.60 -5.48
CA LEU A 13 1.47 -28.43 -4.54
C LEU A 13 2.68 -27.66 -3.99
N TYR A 14 3.39 -26.95 -4.87
CA TYR A 14 4.48 -26.08 -4.47
C TYR A 14 3.98 -24.96 -3.55
N LYS A 15 2.85 -24.31 -3.86
CA LYS A 15 2.29 -23.23 -3.03
C LYS A 15 1.98 -23.70 -1.61
N ILE A 16 1.50 -24.93 -1.43
CA ILE A 16 1.25 -25.52 -0.11
C ILE A 16 2.56 -25.64 0.67
N LEU A 17 3.60 -26.20 0.05
CA LEU A 17 4.94 -26.34 0.65
C LEU A 17 5.56 -24.97 0.98
N ALA A 18 5.58 -24.06 0.01
CA ALA A 18 6.09 -22.70 0.17
C ALA A 18 5.35 -21.94 1.28
N LYS A 19 4.03 -22.15 1.39
CA LYS A 19 3.22 -21.54 2.46
C LYS A 19 3.55 -22.13 3.83
N ALA A 20 3.78 -23.43 3.94
CA ALA A 20 4.19 -24.07 5.19
C ALA A 20 5.53 -23.50 5.69
N ILE A 21 6.52 -23.41 4.78
CA ILE A 21 7.83 -22.82 5.05
C ILE A 21 7.69 -21.33 5.42
N ALA A 22 6.92 -20.56 4.65
CA ALA A 22 6.70 -19.15 4.90
C ALA A 22 6.04 -18.89 6.26
N ASN A 23 5.14 -19.78 6.72
CA ASN A 23 4.54 -19.68 8.04
C ASN A 23 5.56 -19.93 9.17
N GLN A 24 6.53 -20.81 8.97
CA GLN A 24 7.63 -20.99 9.92
C GLN A 24 8.54 -19.74 9.95
N LEU A 25 8.95 -19.24 8.78
CA LEU A 25 9.72 -18.00 8.68
C LEU A 25 9.00 -16.81 9.33
N ARG A 26 7.68 -16.70 9.14
CA ARG A 26 6.84 -15.64 9.73
C ARG A 26 6.99 -15.57 11.26
N GLY A 27 7.18 -16.71 11.93
CA GLY A 27 7.35 -16.76 13.39
C GLY A 27 8.69 -16.21 13.89
N ILE A 28 9.72 -16.23 13.04
CA ILE A 28 11.10 -15.86 13.42
C ILE A 28 11.58 -14.56 12.76
N ILE A 29 10.99 -14.15 11.63
CA ILE A 29 11.48 -13.06 10.80
C ILE A 29 11.65 -11.75 11.57
N GLY A 30 10.76 -11.46 12.54
CA GLY A 30 10.83 -10.25 13.35
C GLY A 30 12.03 -10.20 14.31
N LYS A 31 12.70 -11.33 14.57
CA LYS A 31 13.96 -11.39 15.33
C LYS A 31 15.19 -11.25 14.43
N CYS A 32 15.03 -11.52 13.13
CA CYS A 32 16.09 -11.53 12.15
C CYS A 32 16.32 -10.17 11.48
N ILE A 33 15.33 -9.27 11.53
CA ILE A 33 15.37 -8.01 10.79
C ILE A 33 15.14 -6.80 11.71
N ASP A 34 15.77 -5.67 11.35
CA ASP A 34 15.74 -4.44 12.12
C ASP A 34 14.31 -3.93 12.37
N ASN A 35 14.09 -3.27 13.50
CA ASN A 35 12.79 -2.73 13.88
C ASN A 35 12.28 -1.63 12.92
N ALA A 36 13.16 -1.01 12.14
CA ALA A 36 12.82 -0.07 11.09
C ALA A 36 12.07 -0.72 9.90
N GLN A 37 11.98 -2.05 9.82
CA GLN A 37 11.19 -2.76 8.80
C GLN A 37 9.81 -3.15 9.35
N SER A 38 8.75 -2.47 8.91
CA SER A 38 7.38 -2.77 9.36
C SER A 38 6.58 -3.65 8.40
N ALA A 39 7.00 -3.79 7.14
CA ALA A 39 6.23 -4.54 6.15
C ALA A 39 6.38 -6.06 6.32
N PHE A 40 5.26 -6.80 6.23
CA PHE A 40 5.20 -8.27 6.26
C PHE A 40 5.75 -8.95 7.53
N VAL A 41 5.96 -8.19 8.61
CA VAL A 41 6.35 -8.72 9.93
C VAL A 41 5.14 -8.80 10.84
N LEU A 42 4.94 -9.94 11.49
CA LEU A 42 3.85 -10.11 12.44
C LEU A 42 4.02 -9.16 13.64
N GLY A 43 2.96 -8.43 13.99
CA GLY A 43 2.96 -7.51 15.13
C GLY A 43 3.55 -6.12 14.86
N ARG A 44 4.06 -5.85 13.65
CA ARG A 44 4.50 -4.51 13.24
C ARG A 44 3.45 -3.89 12.32
N LEU A 45 2.98 -2.69 12.66
CA LEU A 45 2.05 -1.98 11.80
C LEU A 45 2.82 -1.04 10.87
N ILE A 46 2.43 -1.00 9.60
CA ILE A 46 3.01 -0.05 8.64
C ILE A 46 2.74 1.41 9.05
N SER A 47 1.66 1.65 9.78
CA SER A 47 1.30 2.95 10.35
C SER A 47 2.38 3.53 11.27
N ASP A 48 3.15 2.67 11.95
CA ASP A 48 4.17 3.11 12.91
C ASP A 48 5.32 3.80 12.18
N ASN A 49 5.83 3.18 11.12
CA ASN A 49 6.86 3.78 10.26
C ASN A 49 6.33 5.05 9.57
N VAL A 50 5.06 5.06 9.21
CA VAL A 50 4.40 6.21 8.61
C VAL A 50 4.35 7.40 9.59
N LEU A 51 3.98 7.15 10.86
CA LEU A 51 3.96 8.16 11.92
C LEU A 51 5.37 8.65 12.25
N LEU A 52 6.35 7.74 12.35
CA LEU A 52 7.76 8.09 12.57
C LEU A 52 8.30 8.98 11.44
N ALA A 53 8.01 8.62 10.18
CA ALA A 53 8.39 9.44 9.04
C ALA A 53 7.75 10.82 9.09
N TYR A 54 6.47 10.91 9.49
CA TYR A 54 5.76 12.18 9.64
C TYR A 54 6.41 13.08 10.71
N GLU A 55 6.68 12.53 11.90
CA GLU A 55 7.32 13.26 13.00
C GLU A 55 8.72 13.76 12.62
N ILE A 56 9.53 12.90 12.00
CA ILE A 56 10.87 13.28 11.54
C ILE A 56 10.79 14.41 10.52
N LEU A 57 9.93 14.28 9.49
CA LEU A 57 9.78 15.31 8.46
C LEU A 57 9.23 16.62 9.03
N HIS A 58 8.29 16.55 9.98
CA HIS A 58 7.77 17.71 10.68
C HIS A 58 8.87 18.47 11.44
N MET A 59 9.70 17.73 12.17
CA MET A 59 10.86 18.29 12.87
C MET A 59 11.85 18.94 11.89
N LEU A 60 12.17 18.28 10.77
CA LEU A 60 13.07 18.82 9.75
C LEU A 60 12.56 20.14 9.13
N ARG A 61 11.23 20.31 9.04
CA ARG A 61 10.61 21.56 8.56
C ARG A 61 10.75 22.72 9.54
N LYS A 62 10.74 22.43 10.84
CA LYS A 62 10.87 23.43 11.91
C LYS A 62 12.32 23.65 12.35
N ARG A 63 13.25 22.88 11.80
CA ARG A 63 14.65 22.89 12.22
C ARG A 63 15.31 24.23 11.94
N LEU A 64 16.04 24.71 12.95
CA LEU A 64 16.88 25.91 12.90
C LEU A 64 18.34 25.50 13.16
N GLY A 65 19.27 26.34 12.74
CA GLY A 65 20.72 26.15 12.95
C GLY A 65 21.50 25.91 11.65
N LYS A 66 22.80 25.67 11.77
CA LYS A 66 23.71 25.60 10.61
C LYS A 66 23.75 24.25 9.87
N LYS A 67 23.31 23.16 10.51
CA LYS A 67 23.37 21.81 9.92
C LYS A 67 22.08 21.44 9.19
N GLY A 68 22.14 21.33 7.87
CA GLY A 68 21.05 20.82 7.02
C GLY A 68 20.97 19.29 7.01
N TYR A 69 19.78 18.76 6.74
CA TYR A 69 19.49 17.33 6.69
C TYR A 69 18.65 17.00 5.48
N MET A 70 18.84 15.78 4.96
CA MET A 70 18.06 15.24 3.85
C MET A 70 17.29 13.99 4.28
N THR A 71 16.14 13.82 3.65
CA THR A 71 15.37 12.58 3.65
C THR A 71 15.25 12.11 2.21
N VAL A 72 15.69 10.89 1.92
CA VAL A 72 15.62 10.30 0.59
C VAL A 72 14.65 9.13 0.61
N LYS A 73 13.55 9.26 -0.12
CA LYS A 73 12.66 8.13 -0.43
C LYS A 73 13.20 7.42 -1.67
N LEU A 74 13.61 6.18 -1.50
CA LEU A 74 14.09 5.31 -2.57
C LEU A 74 12.98 4.36 -3.04
N ASP A 75 12.96 4.11 -4.35
CA ASP A 75 12.13 3.10 -4.99
C ASP A 75 13.04 2.06 -5.67
N MET A 76 12.91 0.78 -5.30
CA MET A 76 13.71 -0.28 -5.91
C MET A 76 13.13 -0.71 -7.26
N SER A 77 13.93 -0.58 -8.31
CA SER A 77 13.58 -0.97 -9.69
C SER A 77 13.46 -2.49 -9.79
N LYS A 78 12.31 -3.01 -10.22
CA LYS A 78 12.07 -4.45 -10.41
C LYS A 78 12.53 -5.27 -9.21
N ALA A 79 12.05 -4.86 -8.02
CA ALA A 79 12.55 -5.31 -6.73
C ALA A 79 12.70 -6.83 -6.60
N TYR A 80 11.69 -7.61 -7.02
CA TYR A 80 11.77 -9.07 -6.98
C TYR A 80 12.67 -9.64 -8.08
N ASP A 81 12.57 -9.16 -9.32
CA ASP A 81 13.31 -9.72 -10.47
C ASP A 81 14.83 -9.53 -10.37
N ARG A 82 15.28 -8.54 -9.59
CA ARG A 82 16.68 -8.17 -9.47
C ARG A 82 17.45 -8.84 -8.33
N VAL A 83 16.82 -9.63 -7.48
CA VAL A 83 17.51 -10.21 -6.33
C VAL A 83 18.54 -11.26 -6.77
N GLU A 84 19.82 -11.07 -6.41
CA GLU A 84 20.85 -12.10 -6.63
C GLU A 84 20.69 -13.27 -5.65
N TRP A 85 20.63 -14.50 -6.16
CA TRP A 85 20.38 -15.68 -5.33
C TRP A 85 21.51 -15.96 -4.35
N ASN A 86 22.76 -15.77 -4.78
CA ASN A 86 23.93 -15.96 -3.92
C ASN A 86 23.86 -15.02 -2.71
N PHE A 87 23.44 -13.77 -2.91
CA PHE A 87 23.28 -12.82 -1.82
C PHE A 87 22.22 -13.26 -0.81
N VAL A 88 21.08 -13.80 -1.27
CA VAL A 88 20.03 -14.32 -0.38
C VAL A 88 20.54 -15.51 0.43
N ASN A 89 21.35 -16.39 -0.17
CA ASN A 89 21.98 -17.49 0.55
C ASN A 89 22.92 -16.95 1.65
N GLU A 90 23.89 -16.11 1.27
CA GLU A 90 24.89 -15.59 2.20
C GLU A 90 24.27 -14.76 3.33
N ILE A 91 23.24 -13.94 3.07
CA ILE A 91 22.60 -13.16 4.13
C ILE A 91 21.85 -14.04 5.13
N MET A 92 21.23 -15.14 4.68
CA MET A 92 20.61 -16.09 5.61
C MET A 92 21.63 -16.79 6.49
N ILE A 93 22.76 -17.21 5.92
CA ILE A 93 23.87 -17.79 6.67
C ILE A 93 24.43 -16.78 7.67
N TRP A 94 24.63 -15.53 7.25
CA TRP A 94 25.13 -14.45 8.11
C TRP A 94 24.20 -14.13 9.28
N ILE A 95 22.88 -14.13 9.05
CA ILE A 95 21.87 -13.96 10.12
C ILE A 95 21.89 -15.14 11.12
N GLY A 96 22.47 -16.28 10.73
CA GLY A 96 22.63 -17.45 11.59
C GLY A 96 21.59 -18.54 11.35
N PHE A 97 20.97 -18.59 10.16
CA PHE A 97 20.13 -19.73 9.80
C PHE A 97 20.97 -20.99 9.62
N ASP A 98 20.40 -22.14 10.01
CA ASP A 98 21.03 -23.43 9.78
C ASP A 98 21.24 -23.69 8.28
N LYS A 99 22.41 -24.21 7.91
CA LYS A 99 22.79 -24.41 6.52
C LYS A 99 21.86 -25.38 5.77
N CYS A 100 21.44 -26.48 6.40
CA CYS A 100 20.52 -27.43 5.78
C CYS A 100 19.15 -26.78 5.52
N TRP A 101 18.73 -25.89 6.42
CA TRP A 101 17.53 -25.08 6.23
C TRP A 101 17.65 -24.10 5.08
N VAL A 102 18.77 -23.36 5.01
CA VAL A 102 19.09 -22.45 3.90
C VAL A 102 19.12 -23.20 2.57
N ASP A 103 19.74 -24.36 2.49
CA ASP A 103 19.79 -25.17 1.26
C ASP A 103 18.39 -25.60 0.81
N THR A 104 17.51 -25.93 1.76
CA THR A 104 16.11 -26.28 1.47
C THR A 104 15.32 -25.08 0.93
N LEU A 105 15.51 -23.90 1.52
CA LEU A 105 14.94 -22.65 1.03
C LEU A 105 15.46 -22.30 -0.37
N MET A 106 16.77 -22.40 -0.57
CA MET A 106 17.40 -22.06 -1.83
C MET A 106 16.98 -23.01 -2.94
N LYS A 107 16.74 -24.31 -2.68
CA LYS A 107 16.14 -25.22 -3.67
C LYS A 107 14.80 -24.69 -4.19
N CYS A 108 13.97 -24.13 -3.32
CA CYS A 108 12.70 -23.53 -3.75
C CYS A 108 12.89 -22.35 -4.70
N VAL A 109 14.02 -21.64 -4.63
CA VAL A 109 14.33 -20.46 -5.44
C VAL A 109 15.08 -20.81 -6.72
N THR A 110 16.06 -21.71 -6.65
CA THR A 110 17.02 -21.96 -7.73
C THR A 110 16.60 -23.04 -8.72
N THR A 111 15.74 -23.98 -8.34
CA THR A 111 15.33 -25.09 -9.22
C THR A 111 14.17 -24.74 -10.14
N VAL A 112 13.83 -23.46 -10.24
CA VAL A 112 12.64 -22.99 -10.94
C VAL A 112 12.94 -22.80 -12.42
N SER A 113 11.91 -22.99 -13.25
CA SER A 113 11.98 -22.69 -14.68
C SER A 113 10.72 -21.96 -15.09
N TYR A 114 10.83 -21.01 -16.01
CA TYR A 114 9.72 -20.18 -16.44
C TYR A 114 9.35 -20.47 -17.90
N LEU A 115 8.07 -20.31 -18.17
CA LEU A 115 7.48 -20.17 -19.49
C LEU A 115 6.75 -18.82 -19.47
N VAL A 116 6.94 -17.99 -20.49
CA VAL A 116 6.20 -16.72 -20.59
C VAL A 116 4.95 -16.98 -21.42
N VAL A 117 3.80 -16.54 -20.93
CA VAL A 117 2.56 -16.53 -21.72
C VAL A 117 2.31 -15.11 -22.19
N ILE A 118 2.36 -14.88 -23.49
CA ILE A 118 2.11 -13.57 -24.12
C ILE A 118 0.94 -13.72 -25.08
N ASN A 119 -0.16 -13.00 -24.85
CA ASN A 119 -1.37 -13.05 -25.68
C ASN A 119 -1.93 -14.47 -25.91
N GLY A 120 -1.80 -15.35 -24.91
CA GLY A 120 -2.26 -16.75 -24.98
C GLY A 120 -1.24 -17.72 -25.58
N TYR A 121 -0.14 -17.23 -26.15
CA TYR A 121 0.94 -18.06 -26.69
C TYR A 121 2.01 -18.33 -25.62
N ILE A 122 2.46 -19.58 -25.55
CA ILE A 122 3.51 -20.03 -24.64
C ILE A 122 4.85 -19.92 -25.35
N GLU A 123 5.74 -19.09 -24.81
CA GLU A 123 7.11 -18.92 -25.28
C GLU A 123 8.04 -20.03 -24.76
N ASP A 124 9.27 -20.03 -25.28
CA ASP A 124 10.30 -20.99 -24.89
C ASP A 124 10.59 -20.98 -23.38
N LYS A 125 10.89 -22.18 -22.88
CA LYS A 125 11.29 -22.39 -21.49
C LYS A 125 12.65 -21.75 -21.25
N PHE A 126 12.76 -20.94 -20.20
CA PHE A 126 14.04 -20.39 -19.76
C PHE A 126 14.33 -20.67 -18.28
N LEU A 127 15.62 -20.73 -17.95
CA LEU A 127 16.11 -20.90 -16.60
C LEU A 127 16.57 -19.54 -16.07
N PRO A 128 15.95 -19.01 -15.00
CA PRO A 128 16.42 -17.80 -14.37
C PRO A 128 17.74 -18.06 -13.63
N THR A 129 18.56 -17.02 -13.54
CA THR A 129 19.79 -17.01 -12.72
C THR A 129 19.68 -16.12 -11.49
N ARG A 130 18.61 -15.33 -11.41
CA ARG A 130 18.32 -14.34 -10.37
C ARG A 130 16.83 -14.09 -10.27
N GLY A 131 16.43 -13.40 -9.21
CA GLY A 131 15.09 -12.91 -8.97
C GLY A 131 14.22 -13.85 -8.14
N LEU A 132 13.16 -13.30 -7.56
CA LEU A 132 12.20 -14.02 -6.74
C LEU A 132 10.83 -14.05 -7.42
N ARG A 133 10.08 -15.13 -7.26
CA ARG A 133 8.75 -15.28 -7.88
C ARG A 133 7.75 -14.30 -7.30
N GLN A 134 7.10 -13.50 -8.15
CA GLN A 134 6.07 -12.60 -7.68
C GLN A 134 4.73 -13.34 -7.54
N GLY A 135 4.19 -13.40 -6.32
CA GLY A 135 2.99 -14.19 -5.99
C GLY A 135 3.28 -15.52 -5.29
N ASP A 136 4.56 -15.83 -5.08
CA ASP A 136 5.01 -16.93 -4.23
C ASP A 136 4.92 -16.51 -2.74
N PRO A 137 4.30 -17.32 -1.86
CA PRO A 137 4.23 -17.04 -0.42
C PRO A 137 5.58 -16.83 0.27
N LEU A 138 6.66 -17.41 -0.26
CA LEU A 138 8.00 -17.35 0.33
C LEU A 138 8.75 -16.06 -0.04
N SER A 139 8.57 -15.59 -1.27
CA SER A 139 9.31 -14.45 -1.83
C SER A 139 9.29 -13.18 -0.98
N PRO A 140 8.16 -12.76 -0.36
CA PRO A 140 8.15 -11.58 0.50
C PRO A 140 9.14 -11.67 1.65
N PHE A 141 9.26 -12.82 2.32
CA PHE A 141 10.16 -13.02 3.45
C PHE A 141 11.62 -13.02 3.01
N LEU A 142 11.95 -13.69 1.91
CA LEU A 142 13.30 -13.65 1.34
C LEU A 142 13.69 -12.23 0.91
N PHE A 143 12.73 -11.45 0.41
CA PHE A 143 12.96 -10.06 0.07
C PHE A 143 13.21 -9.18 1.31
N LEU A 144 12.55 -9.45 2.45
CA LEU A 144 12.87 -8.76 3.70
C LEU A 144 14.31 -9.03 4.15
N LEU A 145 14.77 -10.29 4.06
CA LEU A 145 16.14 -10.66 4.39
C LEU A 145 17.15 -10.00 3.44
N CYS A 146 16.82 -9.88 2.15
CA CYS A 146 17.62 -9.10 1.21
C CYS A 146 17.73 -7.63 1.65
N GLY A 147 16.60 -7.03 2.05
CA GLY A 147 16.55 -5.66 2.56
C GLY A 147 17.39 -5.44 3.81
N GLU A 148 17.51 -6.44 4.69
CA GLU A 148 18.32 -6.38 5.91
C GLU A 148 19.79 -6.06 5.63
N GLY A 149 20.32 -6.49 4.48
CA GLY A 149 21.67 -6.11 4.06
C GLY A 149 21.85 -4.59 3.89
N LEU A 150 20.86 -3.90 3.30
CA LEU A 150 20.89 -2.44 3.20
C LEU A 150 20.75 -1.78 4.58
N SER A 151 19.87 -2.32 5.44
CA SER A 151 19.71 -1.83 6.82
C SER A 151 21.05 -1.92 7.57
N SER A 152 21.72 -3.06 7.49
CA SER A 152 23.01 -3.32 8.12
C SER A 152 24.09 -2.36 7.61
N LEU A 153 24.22 -2.17 6.29
CA LEU A 153 25.18 -1.20 5.73
C LEU A 153 24.92 0.23 6.21
N LEU A 154 23.64 0.64 6.25
CA LEU A 154 23.26 1.96 6.76
C LEU A 154 23.63 2.10 8.25
N ILE A 155 23.39 1.09 9.07
CA ILE A 155 23.70 1.11 10.51
C ILE A 155 25.22 1.14 10.76
N LEU A 156 25.99 0.33 10.02
CA LEU A 156 27.45 0.25 10.18
C LEU A 156 28.13 1.58 9.90
N GLU A 157 27.76 2.24 8.79
CA GLU A 157 28.36 3.53 8.41
C GLU A 157 27.99 4.68 9.37
N LEU A 158 26.84 4.59 10.05
CA LEU A 158 26.43 5.53 11.09
C LEU A 158 27.20 5.37 12.40
N ASN A 159 27.66 4.16 12.71
CA ASN A 159 28.40 3.83 13.92
C ASN A 159 29.91 4.03 13.76
N GLY A 160 30.42 3.91 12.52
CA GLY A 160 31.84 3.94 12.22
C GLY A 160 32.43 5.35 12.04
N ARG A 161 31.87 6.17 11.13
CA ARG A 161 32.62 7.35 10.63
C ARG A 161 31.84 8.63 10.27
N PHE A 162 30.53 8.68 9.96
CA PHE A 162 29.83 9.98 9.77
C PHE A 162 28.29 9.94 9.87
N SER A 163 27.71 11.05 10.34
CA SER A 163 26.28 11.36 10.53
C SER A 163 25.56 10.59 11.64
N LYS A 164 25.08 11.32 12.65
CA LYS A 164 24.09 10.78 13.58
C LYS A 164 22.79 10.78 12.79
N GLY A 165 22.20 9.62 12.51
CA GLY A 165 20.82 9.52 12.01
C GLY A 165 19.90 10.53 12.70
N VAL A 166 18.81 10.91 12.05
CA VAL A 166 18.00 12.01 12.54
C VAL A 166 17.39 11.69 13.89
N LYS A 167 17.60 12.59 14.85
CA LYS A 167 16.92 12.57 16.15
C LYS A 167 15.79 13.58 16.15
N VAL A 168 14.60 13.13 16.55
CA VAL A 168 13.43 14.01 16.73
C VAL A 168 13.58 14.87 18.00
N SER A 169 14.18 14.32 19.06
CA SER A 169 14.41 15.01 20.34
C SER A 169 15.84 14.79 20.85
N ARG A 170 16.30 15.60 21.82
CA ARG A 170 17.68 15.54 22.35
C ARG A 170 18.03 14.14 22.90
N SER A 171 17.11 13.55 23.65
CA SER A 171 17.21 12.20 24.24
C SER A 171 16.59 11.10 23.37
N GLY A 172 15.97 11.44 22.24
CA GLY A 172 15.28 10.48 21.39
C GLY A 172 16.20 9.52 20.65
N PRO A 173 15.63 8.40 20.15
CA PRO A 173 16.35 7.44 19.34
C PRO A 173 16.82 8.10 18.03
N LYS A 174 17.93 7.59 17.49
CA LYS A 174 18.40 8.00 16.15
C LYS A 174 17.66 7.15 15.12
N ALA A 175 17.01 7.80 14.17
CA ALA A 175 16.42 7.16 13.01
C ALA A 175 17.33 7.35 11.79
N SER A 176 17.73 6.26 11.17
CA SER A 176 18.54 6.29 9.95
C SER A 176 17.76 5.90 8.72
N HIS A 177 16.84 4.97 8.86
CA HIS A 177 15.99 4.50 7.78
C HIS A 177 14.67 3.99 8.31
N LEU A 178 13.70 3.88 7.40
CA LEU A 178 12.39 3.25 7.61
C LEU A 178 12.05 2.49 6.33
N PHE A 179 11.82 1.18 6.44
CA PHE A 179 11.57 0.32 5.29
C PHE A 179 10.09 0.00 5.12
N PHE A 180 9.67 -0.06 3.85
CA PHE A 180 8.31 -0.27 3.40
C PHE A 180 8.33 -1.23 2.20
N ALA A 181 8.48 -2.53 2.46
CA ALA A 181 8.62 -3.53 1.40
C ALA A 181 9.69 -3.08 0.37
N ASN A 182 9.29 -2.76 -0.86
CA ASN A 182 10.17 -2.39 -1.97
C ASN A 182 10.60 -0.91 -1.98
N SER A 183 10.11 -0.10 -1.05
CA SER A 183 10.50 1.29 -0.89
C SER A 183 11.15 1.50 0.47
N CYS A 184 12.07 2.44 0.57
CA CYS A 184 12.64 2.84 1.86
C CYS A 184 12.80 4.35 1.95
N ILE A 185 12.73 4.86 3.17
CA ILE A 185 13.07 6.23 3.50
C ILE A 185 14.39 6.19 4.26
N VAL A 186 15.38 6.97 3.83
CA VAL A 186 16.68 7.08 4.47
C VAL A 186 16.90 8.54 4.89
N PHE A 187 17.49 8.73 6.06
CA PHE A 187 17.74 10.04 6.66
C PHE A 187 19.25 10.26 6.82
N GLY A 188 19.72 11.46 6.50
CA GLY A 188 21.13 11.81 6.61
C GLY A 188 21.38 13.32 6.65
N GLU A 189 22.64 13.71 6.82
CA GLU A 189 23.04 15.11 6.70
C GLU A 189 23.04 15.52 5.21
N ALA A 190 22.48 16.69 4.90
CA ALA A 190 22.45 17.23 3.54
C ALA A 190 23.77 17.94 3.22
N THR A 191 24.83 17.15 3.03
CA THR A 191 26.17 17.63 2.70
C THR A 191 26.77 16.80 1.58
N SER A 192 27.81 17.32 0.92
CA SER A 192 28.58 16.57 -0.09
C SER A 192 29.10 15.23 0.44
N LYS A 193 29.64 15.22 1.65
CA LYS A 193 30.12 14.01 2.32
C LYS A 193 28.99 13.02 2.58
N GLY A 194 27.86 13.50 3.10
CA GLY A 194 26.69 12.65 3.38
C GLY A 194 26.09 12.02 2.12
N ALA A 195 25.99 12.80 1.03
CA ALA A 195 25.48 12.30 -0.24
C ALA A 195 26.42 11.30 -0.91
N ASN A 196 27.74 11.53 -0.90
CA ASN A 196 28.72 10.59 -1.43
C ASN A 196 28.71 9.27 -0.66
N LEU A 197 28.72 9.32 0.67
CA LEU A 197 28.63 8.12 1.50
C LEU A 197 27.36 7.32 1.20
N PHE A 198 26.20 8.00 1.12
CA PHE A 198 24.96 7.33 0.78
C PHE A 198 25.00 6.68 -0.61
N LYS A 199 25.64 7.33 -1.59
CA LYS A 199 25.85 6.78 -2.92
C LYS A 199 26.76 5.55 -2.90
N ASP A 200 27.79 5.54 -2.07
CA ASP A 200 28.72 4.43 -1.92
C ASP A 200 28.02 3.22 -1.28
N ILE A 201 27.22 3.44 -0.23
CA ILE A 201 26.36 2.40 0.37
C ILE A 201 25.42 1.79 -0.67
N LEU A 202 24.75 2.63 -1.48
CA LEU A 202 23.85 2.13 -2.53
C LEU A 202 24.61 1.38 -3.63
N ARG A 203 25.85 1.76 -3.93
CA ARG A 203 26.70 1.07 -4.90
C ARG A 203 27.12 -0.29 -4.39
N GLU A 204 27.56 -0.38 -3.14
CA GLU A 204 27.93 -1.62 -2.48
C GLU A 204 26.72 -2.56 -2.40
N TYR A 205 25.59 -2.07 -1.87
CA TYR A 205 24.36 -2.86 -1.80
C TYR A 205 23.92 -3.36 -3.18
N LYS A 206 23.99 -2.53 -4.22
CA LYS A 206 23.71 -2.94 -5.60
C LYS A 206 24.64 -4.04 -6.08
N SER A 207 25.94 -3.91 -5.82
CA SER A 207 26.94 -4.88 -6.28
C SER A 207 26.76 -6.26 -5.65
N CYS A 208 26.32 -6.31 -4.38
CA CYS A 208 26.10 -7.56 -3.66
C CYS A 208 24.72 -8.15 -3.96
N SER A 209 23.64 -7.36 -3.82
CA SER A 209 22.26 -7.85 -3.85
C SER A 209 21.61 -7.83 -5.24
N GLY A 210 22.22 -7.12 -6.20
CA GLY A 210 21.65 -6.82 -7.50
C GLY A 210 20.52 -5.77 -7.48
N GLN A 211 20.10 -5.31 -6.29
CA GLN A 211 19.06 -4.29 -6.16
C GLN A 211 19.51 -2.96 -6.77
N TYR A 212 18.58 -2.30 -7.47
CA TYR A 212 18.89 -1.06 -8.17
C TYR A 212 17.85 0.01 -7.85
N VAL A 213 18.31 1.16 -7.39
CA VAL A 213 17.44 2.31 -7.11
C VAL A 213 16.96 2.92 -8.42
N ASN A 214 15.65 3.18 -8.50
CA ASN A 214 15.05 3.99 -9.55
C ASN A 214 15.05 5.47 -9.12
N PHE A 215 16.04 6.24 -9.57
CA PHE A 215 16.14 7.66 -9.21
C PHE A 215 15.02 8.53 -9.79
N ASP A 216 14.39 8.14 -10.91
CA ASP A 216 13.24 8.87 -11.49
C ASP A 216 11.99 8.82 -10.60
N LYS A 217 11.87 7.73 -9.83
CA LYS A 217 10.79 7.52 -8.84
C LYS A 217 11.21 7.89 -7.42
N SER A 218 12.50 8.13 -7.20
CA SER A 218 13.03 8.51 -5.90
C SER A 218 12.85 10.00 -5.66
N ILE A 219 12.69 10.37 -4.40
CA ILE A 219 12.32 11.71 -3.97
C ILE A 219 13.24 12.15 -2.85
N VAL A 220 13.75 13.38 -2.95
CA VAL A 220 14.63 13.98 -1.93
C VAL A 220 13.89 15.13 -1.27
N PHE A 221 13.99 15.19 0.06
CA PHE A 221 13.50 16.28 0.90
C PHE A 221 14.63 16.86 1.71
N PHE A 222 14.58 18.17 1.93
CA PHE A 222 15.57 18.90 2.70
C PHE A 222 14.94 19.57 3.91
N SER A 223 15.70 19.67 5.00
CA SER A 223 15.31 20.48 6.15
C SER A 223 15.31 21.96 5.81
N LYS A 224 14.48 22.76 6.49
CA LYS A 224 14.28 24.18 6.19
C LYS A 224 15.57 25.01 6.20
N ASN A 225 16.55 24.59 7.01
CA ASN A 225 17.83 25.27 7.19
C ASN A 225 18.95 24.75 6.26
N THR A 226 18.62 23.95 5.24
CA THR A 226 19.60 23.50 4.24
C THR A 226 19.78 24.59 3.19
N SER A 227 21.03 24.93 2.86
CA SER A 227 21.33 25.96 1.86
C SER A 227 20.93 25.50 0.45
N GLU A 228 20.57 26.42 -0.44
CA GLU A 228 20.25 26.09 -1.84
C GLU A 228 21.44 25.47 -2.59
N GLU A 229 22.67 25.86 -2.20
CA GLU A 229 23.91 25.27 -2.72
C GLU A 229 24.02 23.79 -2.33
N ASP A 230 23.83 23.46 -1.05
CA ASP A 230 23.86 22.07 -0.56
C ASP A 230 22.73 21.24 -1.20
N ARG A 231 21.53 21.80 -1.37
CA ARG A 231 20.40 21.11 -2.02
C ARG A 231 20.76 20.69 -3.45
N ARG A 232 21.24 21.65 -4.27
CA ARG A 232 21.65 21.37 -5.65
C ARG A 232 22.78 20.36 -5.70
N LEU A 233 23.76 20.50 -4.82
CA LEU A 233 24.90 19.59 -4.74
C LEU A 233 24.44 18.16 -4.44
N VAL A 234 23.58 17.97 -3.43
CA VAL A 234 23.06 16.65 -3.05
C VAL A 234 22.25 16.04 -4.20
N VAL A 235 21.33 16.78 -4.82
CA VAL A 235 20.51 16.28 -5.95
C VAL A 235 21.41 15.82 -7.12
N ASN A 236 22.45 16.60 -7.44
CA ASN A 236 23.40 16.26 -8.50
C ASN A 236 24.22 15.01 -8.14
N LEU A 237 24.71 14.90 -6.90
CA LEU A 237 25.52 13.74 -6.47
C LEU A 237 24.73 12.44 -6.48
N LEU A 238 23.46 12.48 -6.06
CA LEU A 238 22.59 11.30 -6.07
C LEU A 238 22.21 10.84 -7.49
N GLY A 239 22.48 11.66 -8.52
CA GLY A 239 22.24 11.28 -9.92
C GLY A 239 20.77 11.44 -10.33
N GLY A 240 20.06 12.38 -9.69
CA GLY A 240 18.64 12.61 -9.92
C GLY A 240 17.78 12.28 -8.69
N GLY A 241 16.50 12.65 -8.81
CA GLY A 241 15.52 12.60 -7.73
C GLY A 241 14.64 13.84 -7.80
N LYS A 242 13.33 13.67 -7.82
CA LYS A 242 12.43 14.82 -7.82
C LYS A 242 12.49 15.43 -6.44
N GLU A 243 12.93 16.69 -6.34
CA GLU A 243 12.65 17.46 -5.14
C GLU A 243 11.14 17.61 -5.04
N ALA A 244 10.53 17.02 -4.02
CA ALA A 244 9.11 17.14 -3.79
C ALA A 244 8.85 17.96 -2.54
N PHE A 245 7.71 18.64 -2.50
CA PHE A 245 7.22 19.20 -1.26
C PHE A 245 6.73 18.09 -0.34
N ILE A 246 7.22 18.08 0.90
CA ILE A 246 6.82 17.16 1.97
C ILE A 246 5.29 17.04 2.07
N LYS A 247 4.56 18.13 1.82
CA LYS A 247 3.10 18.19 1.86
C LYS A 247 2.41 17.16 0.94
N ALA A 248 2.97 16.87 -0.23
CA ALA A 248 2.37 15.92 -1.19
C ALA A 248 2.46 14.46 -0.71
N ILE A 249 3.53 14.09 0.00
CA ILE A 249 3.70 12.73 0.53
C ILE A 249 3.06 12.57 1.91
N LEU A 250 3.18 13.58 2.78
CA LEU A 250 2.50 13.59 4.08
C LEU A 250 0.98 13.70 3.96
N GLN A 251 0.42 14.04 2.79
CA GLN A 251 -1.02 13.95 2.56
C GLN A 251 -1.47 12.54 2.17
N ALA A 252 -0.63 11.74 1.51
CA ALA A 252 -0.97 10.36 1.13
C ALA A 252 -0.92 9.38 2.33
N ILE A 253 -0.13 9.72 3.34
CA ILE A 253 0.08 8.95 4.57
C ILE A 253 -1.19 8.86 5.44
N PRO A 254 -1.87 9.97 5.78
CA PRO A 254 -3.16 9.94 6.46
C PRO A 254 -4.22 9.32 5.55
N THR A 255 -4.16 9.49 4.22
CA THR A 255 -5.12 8.83 3.31
C THR A 255 -5.05 7.31 3.43
N TYR A 256 -3.85 6.73 3.57
CA TYR A 256 -3.68 5.30 3.81
C TYR A 256 -4.20 4.89 5.20
N THR A 257 -3.87 5.64 6.26
CA THR A 257 -4.38 5.37 7.62
C THR A 257 -5.91 5.52 7.70
N MET A 258 -6.50 6.51 7.04
CA MET A 258 -7.95 6.73 6.91
C MET A 258 -8.64 5.66 6.07
N ALA A 259 -7.92 4.98 5.17
CA ALA A 259 -8.43 3.84 4.41
C ALA A 259 -8.35 2.53 5.20
N CYS A 260 -7.49 2.43 6.22
CA CYS A 260 -7.28 1.22 7.01
C CYS A 260 -7.92 1.27 8.41
N PHE A 261 -8.21 2.45 8.95
CA PHE A 261 -8.79 2.64 10.29
C PHE A 261 -9.89 3.70 10.29
N LEU A 262 -10.95 3.47 11.05
CA LEU A 262 -11.96 4.49 11.37
C LEU A 262 -11.32 5.54 12.29
N LEU A 263 -11.18 6.78 11.81
CA LEU A 263 -10.79 7.89 12.67
C LEU A 263 -11.89 8.20 13.69
N PRO A 264 -11.55 8.59 14.93
CA PRO A 264 -12.53 9.09 15.88
C PRO A 264 -13.28 10.29 15.27
N LYS A 265 -14.61 10.31 15.39
CA LYS A 265 -15.47 11.39 14.83
C LYS A 265 -14.99 12.79 15.24
N VAL A 266 -14.46 12.93 16.44
CA VAL A 266 -13.90 14.19 16.95
C VAL A 266 -12.74 14.69 16.08
N LEU A 267 -11.81 13.80 15.71
CA LEU A 267 -10.65 14.16 14.88
C LEU A 267 -11.06 14.46 13.43
N CYS A 268 -12.07 13.74 12.89
CA CYS A 268 -12.64 14.07 11.59
C CYS A 268 -13.21 15.49 11.57
N ASN A 269 -14.00 15.85 12.58
CA ASN A 269 -14.61 17.18 12.69
C ASN A 269 -13.56 18.28 12.85
N GLU A 270 -12.47 18.02 13.58
CA GLU A 270 -11.35 18.96 13.72
C GLU A 270 -10.59 19.17 12.41
N LEU A 271 -10.33 18.10 11.66
CA LEU A 271 -9.66 18.16 10.36
C LEU A 271 -10.53 18.88 9.32
N GLU A 272 -11.82 18.58 9.27
CA GLU A 272 -12.79 19.28 8.42
C GLU A 272 -12.84 20.78 8.77
N SER A 273 -12.90 21.13 10.06
CA SER A 273 -12.86 22.52 10.53
C SER A 273 -11.57 23.24 10.13
N PHE A 274 -10.43 22.54 10.16
CA PHE A 274 -9.13 23.10 9.76
C PHE A 274 -9.05 23.34 8.26
N VAL A 275 -9.50 22.37 7.45
CA VAL A 275 -9.56 22.47 6.00
C VAL A 275 -10.57 23.53 5.56
N ALA A 276 -11.72 23.62 6.22
CA ALA A 276 -12.74 24.62 5.96
C ALA A 276 -12.22 26.05 6.24
N ARG A 277 -11.54 26.26 7.38
CA ARG A 277 -10.91 27.55 7.70
C ARG A 277 -9.83 27.95 6.69
N PHE A 278 -8.99 27.00 6.29
CA PHE A 278 -7.89 27.25 5.35
C PHE A 278 -8.37 27.57 3.93
N LEU A 279 -9.43 26.91 3.46
CA LEU A 279 -9.93 27.08 2.10
C LEU A 279 -10.90 28.25 1.95
N TRP A 280 -11.62 28.64 3.01
CA TRP A 280 -12.79 29.51 2.88
C TRP A 280 -12.78 30.80 3.72
N GLN A 281 -11.79 31.04 4.58
CA GLN A 281 -11.63 32.38 5.19
C GLN A 281 -11.04 33.38 4.19
N LYS A 282 -11.88 34.28 3.65
CA LYS A 282 -11.44 35.51 2.98
C LYS A 282 -11.19 36.62 4.02
N GLY A 283 -10.12 36.50 4.80
CA GLY A 283 -9.62 37.56 5.69
C GLY A 283 -10.51 37.89 6.90
N HIS A 284 -9.98 38.75 7.79
CA HIS A 284 -10.66 39.15 9.03
C HIS A 284 -12.02 39.82 8.74
N GLY A 285 -13.08 39.29 9.37
CA GLY A 285 -14.42 39.91 9.38
C GLY A 285 -15.39 39.45 8.29
N LYS A 286 -15.06 38.46 7.45
CA LYS A 286 -16.01 37.88 6.46
C LYS A 286 -16.29 36.42 6.77
N MET A 287 -17.58 36.04 6.82
CA MET A 287 -17.98 34.63 6.91
C MET A 287 -17.52 33.87 5.67
N GLY A 288 -16.79 32.77 5.89
CA GLY A 288 -16.41 31.83 4.85
C GLY A 288 -17.59 30.97 4.42
N ILE A 289 -17.48 30.39 3.22
CA ILE A 289 -18.50 29.49 2.66
C ILE A 289 -18.58 28.24 3.53
N ASP A 290 -19.73 28.06 4.17
CA ASP A 290 -20.05 26.90 4.99
C ASP A 290 -20.23 25.67 4.09
N TRP A 291 -19.65 24.53 4.46
CA TRP A 291 -19.88 23.27 3.73
C TRP A 291 -21.28 22.74 4.08
N TYR A 292 -22.31 23.39 3.53
CA TYR A 292 -23.64 22.82 3.46
C TYR A 292 -23.91 22.35 2.05
N ARG A 293 -23.83 21.02 1.86
CA ARG A 293 -24.47 20.25 0.79
C ARG A 293 -24.15 20.66 -0.67
N LYS A 294 -23.25 19.91 -1.31
CA LYS A 294 -23.61 19.25 -2.58
C LYS A 294 -24.19 17.85 -2.32
N VAL A 295 -24.97 17.72 -1.24
CA VAL A 295 -25.99 16.70 -1.15
C VAL A 295 -27.04 17.13 -2.17
N ILE A 296 -27.43 16.19 -3.02
CA ILE A 296 -28.60 16.31 -3.89
C ILE A 296 -29.71 16.95 -3.04
N SER A 297 -30.20 18.12 -3.42
CA SER A 297 -31.19 18.91 -2.66
C SER A 297 -32.52 18.18 -2.44
N ASN A 298 -32.66 16.99 -3.02
CA ASN A 298 -33.68 16.03 -2.67
C ASN A 298 -33.02 14.90 -1.89
N ASP A 299 -33.35 14.79 -0.61
CA ASP A 299 -33.14 13.58 0.18
C ASP A 299 -33.98 12.40 -0.36
N ARG A 300 -34.58 12.51 -1.56
CA ARG A 300 -35.52 11.54 -2.13
C ARG A 300 -34.79 10.54 -3.02
N CYS A 301 -35.21 9.29 -2.93
CA CYS A 301 -34.73 8.19 -3.76
C CYS A 301 -34.79 8.53 -5.25
N LEU A 302 -33.64 8.43 -5.92
CA LEU A 302 -33.48 8.72 -7.35
C LEU A 302 -34.31 7.79 -8.23
N HIS A 303 -34.65 6.59 -7.76
CA HIS A 303 -35.50 5.62 -8.45
C HIS A 303 -37.01 5.96 -8.41
N GLY A 304 -37.40 7.12 -7.88
CA GLY A 304 -38.75 7.67 -8.03
C GLY A 304 -39.76 7.30 -6.94
N CYS A 305 -39.37 6.58 -5.88
CA CYS A 305 -40.29 6.15 -4.82
C CYS A 305 -40.49 7.16 -3.68
N SER A 306 -40.01 8.40 -3.84
CA SER A 306 -40.23 9.55 -2.93
C SER A 306 -39.75 9.41 -1.46
N SER A 307 -39.29 8.23 -1.03
CA SER A 307 -38.69 7.98 0.29
C SER A 307 -37.31 8.60 0.44
N ALA A 308 -36.85 8.76 1.68
CA ALA A 308 -35.51 9.24 1.96
C ALA A 308 -34.44 8.27 1.40
N GLU A 309 -33.47 8.77 0.64
CA GLU A 309 -32.39 7.94 0.08
C GLU A 309 -31.32 7.70 1.15
N ASP A 310 -31.35 6.51 1.76
CA ASP A 310 -30.25 5.98 2.55
C ASP A 310 -29.83 4.60 2.07
N SER A 311 -28.73 4.06 2.63
CA SER A 311 -28.20 2.76 2.20
C SER A 311 -29.15 1.59 2.47
N LEU A 312 -29.95 1.63 3.53
CA LEU A 312 -30.96 0.59 3.79
C LEU A 312 -32.08 0.69 2.77
N HIS A 313 -32.52 1.89 2.46
CA HIS A 313 -33.52 2.14 1.45
C HIS A 313 -33.07 1.65 0.07
N ILE A 314 -31.87 2.04 -0.39
CA ILE A 314 -31.33 1.65 -1.69
C ILE A 314 -31.25 0.12 -1.83
N PHE A 315 -30.70 -0.57 -0.82
CA PHE A 315 -30.39 -2.01 -0.95
C PHE A 315 -31.50 -2.95 -0.49
N ARG A 316 -32.48 -2.49 0.29
CA ARG A 316 -33.51 -3.34 0.89
C ARG A 316 -34.94 -2.89 0.59
N GLU A 317 -35.24 -1.60 0.72
CA GLU A 317 -36.63 -1.13 0.81
C GLU A 317 -37.15 -0.50 -0.50
N CYS A 318 -36.24 -0.06 -1.37
CA CYS A 318 -36.60 0.56 -2.63
C CYS A 318 -37.45 -0.41 -3.48
N PRO A 319 -38.59 0.03 -4.06
CA PRO A 319 -39.44 -0.84 -4.87
C PRO A 319 -38.72 -1.47 -6.07
N THR A 320 -37.81 -0.71 -6.70
CA THR A 320 -36.97 -1.19 -7.81
C THR A 320 -36.06 -2.33 -7.35
N THR A 321 -35.42 -2.16 -6.19
CA THR A 321 -34.56 -3.16 -5.56
C THR A 321 -35.35 -4.39 -5.10
N THR A 322 -36.53 -4.19 -4.51
CA THR A 322 -37.43 -5.28 -4.09
C THR A 322 -37.86 -6.13 -5.28
N LYS A 323 -38.15 -5.49 -6.41
CA LYS A 323 -38.50 -6.17 -7.65
C LYS A 323 -37.31 -6.94 -8.24
N ALA A 324 -36.10 -6.41 -8.14
CA ALA A 324 -34.88 -7.13 -8.49
C ALA A 324 -34.68 -8.38 -7.61
N TRP A 325 -34.86 -8.26 -6.29
CA TRP A 325 -34.77 -9.41 -5.36
C TRP A 325 -35.80 -10.50 -5.65
N GLN A 326 -37.01 -10.13 -6.06
CA GLN A 326 -38.04 -11.07 -6.50
C GLN A 326 -37.63 -11.84 -7.75
N CYS A 327 -37.14 -11.14 -8.77
CA CYS A 327 -36.68 -11.76 -10.02
C CYS A 327 -35.43 -12.63 -9.86
N LEU A 328 -34.62 -12.40 -8.81
CA LEU A 328 -33.45 -13.20 -8.47
C LEU A 328 -33.75 -14.36 -7.50
N HIS A 329 -35.02 -14.59 -7.14
CA HIS A 329 -35.44 -15.58 -6.15
C HIS A 329 -34.83 -15.37 -4.73
N LEU A 330 -34.45 -14.13 -4.40
CA LEU A 330 -33.83 -13.72 -3.12
C LEU A 330 -34.77 -12.86 -2.25
N SER A 331 -36.09 -13.11 -2.33
CA SER A 331 -37.09 -12.31 -1.61
C SER A 331 -36.97 -12.34 -0.08
N TRP A 332 -36.24 -13.31 0.48
CA TRP A 332 -36.00 -13.46 1.92
C TRP A 332 -35.03 -12.41 2.49
N VAL A 333 -34.22 -11.77 1.63
CA VAL A 333 -33.21 -10.76 2.00
C VAL A 333 -33.82 -9.53 2.70
N LYS A 334 -35.12 -9.27 2.52
CA LYS A 334 -35.85 -8.14 3.14
C LYS A 334 -36.36 -8.40 4.56
N ASN A 335 -36.32 -9.63 5.07
CA ASN A 335 -37.11 -10.05 6.22
C ASN A 335 -36.57 -9.59 7.59
N ASN A 336 -35.44 -8.88 7.65
CA ASN A 336 -34.87 -8.34 8.90
C ASN A 336 -35.21 -6.85 9.02
N MET A 337 -36.02 -6.47 10.02
CA MET A 337 -36.65 -5.13 10.06
C MET A 337 -35.86 -4.05 10.81
N ASN A 338 -34.91 -4.34 11.70
CA ASN A 338 -34.42 -3.34 12.69
C ASN A 338 -32.91 -3.27 12.89
N GLN A 339 -32.11 -3.20 11.82
CA GLN A 339 -30.65 -3.20 11.93
C GLN A 339 -29.98 -2.32 10.87
N SER A 340 -28.79 -1.81 11.19
CA SER A 340 -27.94 -1.03 10.28
C SER A 340 -27.55 -1.84 9.04
N THR A 341 -27.11 -1.18 7.96
CA THR A 341 -26.73 -1.83 6.69
C THR A 341 -25.70 -2.94 6.88
N LEU A 342 -24.76 -2.77 7.80
CA LEU A 342 -23.71 -3.74 8.08
C LEU A 342 -24.24 -4.98 8.83
N GLU A 343 -25.12 -4.77 9.80
CA GLU A 343 -25.78 -5.84 10.56
C GLU A 343 -26.74 -6.64 9.66
N TRP A 344 -27.47 -5.94 8.79
CA TRP A 344 -28.31 -6.56 7.76
C TRP A 344 -27.49 -7.44 6.81
N LEU A 345 -26.38 -6.94 6.25
CA LEU A 345 -25.50 -7.73 5.40
C LEU A 345 -24.95 -8.95 6.13
N THR A 346 -24.52 -8.79 7.39
CA THR A 346 -24.01 -9.89 8.21
C THR A 346 -25.08 -10.97 8.44
N TRP A 347 -26.33 -10.57 8.65
CA TRP A 347 -27.45 -11.51 8.76
C TRP A 347 -27.73 -12.25 7.44
N VAL A 348 -27.69 -11.54 6.31
CA VAL A 348 -27.89 -12.11 4.97
C VAL A 348 -26.82 -13.16 4.67
N PHE A 349 -25.54 -12.84 4.93
CA PHE A 349 -24.43 -13.78 4.74
C PHE A 349 -24.48 -14.97 5.71
N LYS A 350 -25.09 -14.84 6.89
CA LYS A 350 -25.29 -16.00 7.80
C LYS A 350 -26.41 -16.95 7.37
N LYS A 351 -27.34 -16.51 6.50
CA LYS A 351 -28.53 -17.29 6.11
C LYS A 351 -28.48 -17.87 4.70
N GLY A 352 -27.75 -17.25 3.78
CA GLY A 352 -27.60 -17.75 2.41
C GLY A 352 -26.71 -18.99 2.30
N ASN A 353 -26.58 -19.53 1.10
CA ASN A 353 -25.59 -20.54 0.73
C ASN A 353 -24.61 -19.99 -0.34
N ASP A 354 -23.56 -20.73 -0.67
CA ASP A 354 -22.48 -20.26 -1.57
C ASP A 354 -22.97 -19.80 -2.96
N ALA A 355 -23.98 -20.46 -3.53
CA ALA A 355 -24.58 -20.04 -4.79
C ALA A 355 -25.36 -18.72 -4.65
N GLN A 356 -26.08 -18.56 -3.54
CA GLN A 356 -26.83 -17.35 -3.24
C GLN A 356 -25.93 -16.16 -2.90
N TYR A 357 -24.78 -16.37 -2.25
CA TYR A 357 -23.83 -15.28 -1.96
C TYR A 357 -23.28 -14.63 -3.23
N ARG A 358 -22.98 -15.44 -4.25
CA ARG A 358 -22.51 -14.94 -5.55
C ARG A 358 -23.55 -14.04 -6.21
N ILE A 359 -24.78 -14.53 -6.32
CA ILE A 359 -25.90 -13.77 -6.90
C ILE A 359 -26.16 -12.50 -6.07
N LEU A 360 -26.08 -12.58 -4.74
CA LEU A 360 -26.25 -11.44 -3.83
C LEU A 360 -25.20 -10.35 -4.07
N CYS A 361 -23.92 -10.71 -4.18
CA CYS A 361 -22.82 -9.75 -4.40
C CYS A 361 -22.99 -9.01 -5.73
N TYR A 362 -23.30 -9.73 -6.81
CA TYR A 362 -23.55 -9.11 -8.12
C TYR A 362 -24.78 -8.22 -8.10
N ALA A 363 -25.85 -8.63 -7.41
CA ALA A 363 -27.05 -7.83 -7.28
C ALA A 363 -26.82 -6.53 -6.50
N LEU A 364 -26.09 -6.58 -5.37
CA LEU A 364 -25.74 -5.37 -4.60
C LEU A 364 -24.92 -4.39 -5.45
N TRP A 365 -23.96 -4.91 -6.23
CA TRP A 365 -23.17 -4.10 -7.13
C TRP A 365 -24.01 -3.48 -8.25
N GLU A 366 -24.87 -4.27 -8.91
CA GLU A 366 -25.70 -3.81 -10.02
C GLU A 366 -26.75 -2.76 -9.56
N ILE A 367 -27.34 -2.94 -8.38
CA ILE A 367 -28.25 -1.96 -7.76
C ILE A 367 -27.54 -0.62 -7.52
N TRP A 368 -26.31 -0.65 -7.00
CA TRP A 368 -25.51 0.55 -6.78
C TRP A 368 -25.05 1.20 -8.10
N PHE A 369 -24.64 0.38 -9.06
CA PHE A 369 -24.19 0.81 -10.38
C PHE A 369 -25.32 1.52 -11.14
N SER A 370 -26.51 0.92 -11.18
CA SER A 370 -27.71 1.53 -11.77
C SER A 370 -28.09 2.85 -11.11
N ARG A 371 -28.00 2.95 -9.78
CA ARG A 371 -28.24 4.22 -9.07
C ARG A 371 -27.27 5.31 -9.55
N ASN A 372 -26.00 4.97 -9.77
CA ASN A 372 -25.00 5.94 -10.23
C ASN A 372 -25.16 6.28 -11.71
N GLN A 373 -25.55 5.33 -12.57
CA GLN A 373 -25.91 5.64 -13.95
C GLN A 373 -27.14 6.55 -14.03
N LEU A 374 -28.11 6.38 -13.14
CA LEU A 374 -29.24 7.30 -13.05
C LEU A 374 -28.80 8.70 -12.60
N LEU A 375 -27.91 8.78 -11.60
CA LEU A 375 -27.41 10.06 -11.08
C LEU A 375 -26.54 10.82 -12.09
N HIS A 376 -25.67 10.12 -12.82
CA HIS A 376 -24.64 10.75 -13.66
C HIS A 376 -24.98 10.74 -15.15
N GLU A 377 -25.79 9.80 -15.61
CA GLU A 377 -26.14 9.62 -17.02
C GLU A 377 -27.65 9.73 -17.30
N GLY A 378 -28.49 9.89 -16.27
CA GLY A 378 -29.95 10.00 -16.41
C GLY A 378 -30.65 8.71 -16.85
N LYS A 379 -29.95 7.57 -16.85
CA LYS A 379 -30.49 6.28 -17.31
C LYS A 379 -31.20 5.55 -16.18
N ASN A 380 -32.51 5.32 -16.32
CA ASN A 380 -33.29 4.59 -15.32
C ASN A 380 -33.45 3.11 -15.72
N ILE A 381 -32.93 2.20 -14.89
CA ILE A 381 -32.98 0.76 -15.13
C ILE A 381 -34.05 0.13 -14.23
N THR A 382 -34.93 -0.67 -14.81
CA THR A 382 -36.00 -1.36 -14.06
C THR A 382 -35.45 -2.53 -13.25
N GLY A 383 -36.13 -2.89 -12.15
CA GLY A 383 -35.76 -4.06 -11.31
C GLY A 383 -35.67 -5.38 -12.08
N LYS A 384 -36.46 -5.55 -13.16
CA LYS A 384 -36.40 -6.74 -14.02
C LYS A 384 -35.13 -6.74 -14.89
N ALA A 385 -34.74 -5.59 -15.42
CA ALA A 385 -33.51 -5.43 -16.20
C ALA A 385 -32.25 -5.60 -15.32
N LEU A 386 -32.29 -5.09 -14.08
CA LEU A 386 -31.24 -5.34 -13.07
C LEU A 386 -31.02 -6.84 -12.84
N ALA A 387 -32.10 -7.59 -12.60
CA ALA A 387 -32.00 -9.03 -12.39
C ALA A 387 -31.46 -9.78 -13.63
N GLN A 388 -31.83 -9.35 -14.84
CA GLN A 388 -31.31 -9.92 -16.08
C GLN A 388 -29.83 -9.61 -16.31
N ASN A 389 -29.34 -8.43 -15.91
CA ASN A 389 -27.92 -8.09 -15.95
C ASN A 389 -27.13 -8.94 -14.95
N VAL A 390 -27.64 -9.10 -13.72
CA VAL A 390 -27.04 -9.96 -12.70
C VAL A 390 -26.95 -11.41 -13.18
N GLN A 391 -28.01 -11.95 -13.79
CA GLN A 391 -28.02 -13.31 -14.33
C GLN A 391 -27.02 -13.51 -15.47
N ARG A 392 -26.85 -12.50 -16.36
CA ARG A 392 -25.81 -12.51 -17.39
C ARG A 392 -24.40 -12.49 -16.79
N HIS A 393 -24.15 -11.59 -15.85
CA HIS A 393 -22.85 -11.51 -15.17
C HIS A 393 -22.53 -12.76 -14.35
N THR A 394 -23.53 -13.48 -13.84
CA THR A 394 -23.29 -14.77 -13.17
C THR A 394 -23.00 -15.90 -14.15
N ALA A 395 -23.63 -15.90 -15.34
CA ALA A 395 -23.42 -16.92 -16.37
C ALA A 395 -22.07 -16.77 -17.11
N GLU A 396 -21.62 -15.54 -17.36
CA GLU A 396 -20.32 -15.24 -18.01
C GLU A 396 -19.09 -15.69 -17.19
N TYR A 397 -19.28 -16.05 -15.91
CA TYR A 397 -18.21 -16.51 -15.02
C TYR A 397 -18.36 -17.99 -14.60
N GLU A 398 -19.32 -18.72 -15.19
CA GLU A 398 -19.48 -20.17 -15.03
C GLU A 398 -18.96 -20.98 -16.23
N GLU A 399 -18.51 -20.31 -17.30
CA GLU A 399 -17.61 -20.85 -18.35
C GLU A 399 -16.13 -20.55 -18.02
#